data_AF-A0A2S7PW11-F1
#
_entry.id   AF-A0A2S7PW11-F1
#
_cell.length_a   1.000
_cell.length_b   1.000
_cell.length_c   1.000
_cell.angle_alpha   90.00
_cell.angle_beta   90.00
_cell.angle_gamma   90.00
#
_symmetry.space_group_name_H-M   'P 1'
#
loop_
_entity.id
_entity.type
_entity.pdbx_description
1 polymer ?
#
loop_
_entity_poly.entity_id
_entity_poly.type
_entity_poly.pdbx_seq_one_letter_code
_entity_poly.pdbx_strand_id
1 'polypeptide(L)'
;MSFSQEPIPETRSEISIKRHGEDSPFRHWKVIEEYIQGLVDRKSYSDFVSYDTTVELVHKDQDTGKWVLTLRKPLENGSEDRWWTEAFDAVVVASGHYSVPFIPSTPGLAALSQNFPGSVLHSKAWRKPETYRGKRVIVVGASISGPDISYALADFVENPLHSVVRGKYHPYFFDYAFQHPNILRRPPISHITSNIENDERTVHFEDGTKLEKVDYIIFGTGYSWTLHFLPELASTIRNNRLPNLYQHIFWREDPTLTFVGALAAGFTFKVFEWQAVLAARFLAGRITLPSAEEQKKWEDDRIALKGDGVPFTALYPDFEEYFQTIRQMAGEPTDGKGRSLPRFEKWWREGFDRGHLKRIEMWKRGNEKARIRMEKDHEASLMGTTSATLLPAALQA
;
A
#
# COMPACT_ATOMS: atom_id res chain seq x y z
N MET A 1 -0.47 -16.52 2.69
CA MET A 1 -1.15 -15.28 2.22
C MET A 1 -2.33 -15.56 1.29
N SER A 2 -2.46 -16.75 0.67
CA SER A 2 -3.56 -17.10 -0.24
C SER A 2 -4.87 -17.46 0.48
N PHE A 3 -5.94 -17.67 -0.30
CA PHE A 3 -7.17 -18.29 0.21
C PHE A 3 -6.90 -19.74 0.65
N SER A 4 -7.69 -20.23 1.61
CA SER A 4 -7.48 -21.52 2.28
C SER A 4 -7.58 -22.72 1.34
N GLN A 5 -8.48 -22.64 0.35
CA GLN A 5 -8.71 -23.69 -0.64
C GLN A 5 -8.08 -23.38 -2.00
N GLU A 6 -7.46 -22.21 -2.15
CA GLU A 6 -6.95 -21.71 -3.42
C GLU A 6 -5.51 -21.22 -3.23
N PRO A 7 -4.51 -22.11 -3.30
CA PRO A 7 -3.12 -21.69 -3.16
C PRO A 7 -2.69 -20.82 -4.35
N ILE A 8 -1.88 -19.80 -4.07
CA ILE A 8 -1.23 -19.02 -5.13
C ILE A 8 -0.21 -19.93 -5.84
N PRO A 9 -0.12 -19.91 -7.18
CA PRO A 9 0.85 -20.70 -7.93
C PRO A 9 2.29 -20.51 -7.44
N GLU A 10 3.10 -21.56 -7.57
CA GLU A 10 4.50 -21.57 -7.14
C GLU A 10 5.46 -20.86 -8.10
N THR A 11 4.97 -20.36 -9.23
CA THR A 11 5.76 -19.70 -10.27
C THR A 11 6.49 -18.47 -9.73
N ARG A 12 7.83 -18.51 -9.71
CA ARG A 12 8.71 -17.42 -9.26
C ARG A 12 9.34 -16.76 -10.48
N SER A 13 9.55 -15.45 -10.43
CA SER A 13 10.35 -14.76 -11.46
C SER A 13 11.84 -14.91 -11.17
N GLU A 14 12.67 -14.86 -12.22
CA GLU A 14 14.13 -14.83 -12.09
C GLU A 14 14.61 -13.74 -11.14
N ILE A 15 13.95 -12.57 -11.17
CA ILE A 15 14.25 -11.44 -10.27
C ILE A 15 13.97 -11.82 -8.81
N SER A 16 12.84 -12.48 -8.52
CA SER A 16 12.50 -12.91 -7.16
C SER A 16 13.48 -13.96 -6.64
N ILE A 17 13.91 -14.90 -7.49
CA ILE A 17 14.91 -15.92 -7.15
C ILE A 17 16.26 -15.25 -6.88
N LYS A 18 16.73 -14.41 -7.79
CA LYS A 18 17.99 -13.66 -7.65
C LYS A 18 18.03 -12.82 -6.37
N ARG A 19 16.90 -12.22 -5.98
CA ARG A 19 16.80 -11.35 -4.80
C ARG A 19 16.67 -12.11 -3.48
N HIS A 20 15.97 -13.25 -3.46
CA HIS A 20 15.54 -13.89 -2.20
C HIS A 20 15.79 -15.40 -2.09
N GLY A 21 16.44 -16.01 -3.09
CA GLY A 21 16.73 -17.44 -3.17
C GLY A 21 15.67 -18.25 -3.92
N GLU A 22 15.99 -19.51 -4.23
CA GLU A 22 15.10 -20.47 -4.92
C GLU A 22 13.79 -20.71 -4.15
N ASP A 23 13.87 -20.71 -2.82
CA ASP A 23 12.73 -20.89 -1.91
C ASP A 23 11.91 -19.60 -1.70
N SER A 24 12.10 -18.58 -2.55
CA SER A 24 11.44 -17.28 -2.42
C SER A 24 9.90 -17.40 -2.31
N PRO A 25 9.26 -16.80 -1.29
CA PRO A 25 7.81 -16.78 -1.17
C PRO A 25 7.15 -15.70 -2.04
N PHE A 26 7.95 -14.84 -2.67
CA PHE A 26 7.44 -13.72 -3.46
C PHE A 26 7.10 -14.15 -4.88
N ARG A 27 6.03 -13.56 -5.42
CA ARG A 27 5.53 -13.81 -6.78
C ARG A 27 5.53 -12.49 -7.55
N HIS A 28 5.80 -12.57 -8.84
CA HIS A 28 5.61 -11.42 -9.71
C HIS A 28 4.12 -11.06 -9.75
N TRP A 29 3.77 -9.79 -9.87
CA TRP A 29 2.38 -9.33 -9.81
C TRP A 29 1.49 -10.00 -10.87
N LYS A 30 2.03 -10.32 -12.06
CA LYS A 30 1.31 -11.08 -13.09
C LYS A 30 0.82 -12.46 -12.62
N VAL A 31 1.62 -13.16 -11.79
CA VAL A 31 1.19 -14.45 -11.22
C VAL A 31 0.00 -14.26 -10.28
N ILE A 32 -0.07 -13.12 -9.58
CA ILE A 32 -1.19 -12.79 -8.70
C ILE A 32 -2.42 -12.36 -9.51
N GLU A 33 -2.22 -11.59 -10.58
CA GLU A 33 -3.28 -11.21 -11.54
C GLU A 33 -3.91 -12.44 -12.18
N GLU A 34 -3.11 -13.32 -12.78
CA GLU A 34 -3.56 -14.57 -13.39
C GLU A 34 -4.25 -15.49 -12.37
N TYR A 35 -3.70 -15.56 -11.15
CA TYR A 35 -4.33 -16.30 -10.05
C TYR A 35 -5.74 -15.76 -9.77
N ILE A 36 -5.92 -14.46 -9.58
CA ILE A 36 -7.23 -13.84 -9.29
C ILE A 36 -8.19 -14.04 -10.47
N GLN A 37 -7.74 -13.81 -11.71
CA GLN A 37 -8.54 -14.01 -12.92
C GLN A 37 -9.04 -15.46 -12.99
N GLY A 38 -8.14 -16.42 -12.77
CA GLY A 38 -8.49 -17.84 -12.74
C GLY A 38 -9.50 -18.21 -11.64
N LEU A 39 -9.58 -17.44 -10.53
CA LEU A 39 -10.61 -17.68 -9.52
C LEU A 39 -12.02 -17.32 -10.00
N VAL A 40 -12.13 -16.31 -10.86
CA VAL A 40 -13.40 -15.84 -11.44
C VAL A 40 -13.84 -16.77 -12.57
N ASP A 41 -12.92 -17.13 -13.47
CA ASP A 41 -13.22 -17.87 -14.70
C ASP A 41 -13.71 -19.31 -14.43
N ARG A 42 -13.10 -19.98 -13.46
CA ARG A 42 -13.30 -21.42 -13.17
C ARG A 42 -14.70 -21.87 -12.73
N LYS A 43 -15.56 -20.93 -12.30
CA LYS A 43 -16.90 -21.24 -11.76
C LYS A 43 -17.99 -20.42 -12.44
N SER A 44 -17.70 -19.92 -13.65
CA SER A 44 -18.59 -19.02 -14.41
C SER A 44 -19.05 -17.84 -13.57
N TYR A 45 -18.18 -17.34 -12.68
CA TYR A 45 -18.51 -16.17 -11.87
C TYR A 45 -18.52 -14.88 -12.69
N SER A 46 -17.99 -14.93 -13.92
CA SER A 46 -18.09 -13.86 -14.91
C SER A 46 -19.51 -13.34 -15.08
N ASP A 47 -20.52 -14.22 -15.00
CA ASP A 47 -21.93 -13.85 -15.18
C ASP A 47 -22.50 -13.01 -14.03
N PHE A 48 -21.78 -12.97 -12.89
CA PHE A 48 -22.12 -12.13 -11.74
C PHE A 48 -21.33 -10.81 -11.69
N VAL A 49 -20.52 -10.52 -12.71
CA VAL A 49 -19.64 -9.34 -12.74
C VAL A 49 -20.03 -8.40 -13.89
N SER A 50 -20.42 -7.19 -13.55
CA SER A 50 -20.59 -6.10 -14.51
C SER A 50 -19.29 -5.34 -14.69
N TYR A 51 -18.53 -5.67 -15.75
CA TYR A 51 -17.31 -4.92 -16.12
C TYR A 51 -17.65 -3.54 -16.70
N ASP A 52 -16.64 -2.65 -16.67
CA ASP A 52 -16.72 -1.26 -17.16
C ASP A 52 -17.89 -0.47 -16.55
N THR A 53 -18.27 -0.82 -15.32
CA THR A 53 -19.40 -0.22 -14.61
C THR A 53 -18.91 0.41 -13.31
N THR A 54 -19.18 1.69 -13.11
CA THR A 54 -18.92 2.39 -11.86
C THR A 54 -20.19 2.48 -11.03
N VAL A 55 -20.03 2.36 -9.71
CA VAL A 55 -21.07 2.70 -8.74
C VAL A 55 -20.89 4.17 -8.38
N GLU A 56 -21.87 4.99 -8.72
CA GLU A 56 -21.77 6.46 -8.58
C GLU A 56 -22.47 6.94 -7.32
N LEU A 57 -23.53 6.26 -6.88
CA LEU A 57 -24.24 6.55 -5.63
C LEU A 57 -24.85 5.28 -5.05
N VAL A 58 -24.81 5.17 -3.74
CA VAL A 58 -25.49 4.16 -2.93
C VAL A 58 -26.19 4.92 -1.81
N HIS A 59 -27.49 4.67 -1.64
CA HIS A 59 -28.26 5.21 -0.53
C HIS A 59 -29.32 4.21 -0.10
N LYS A 60 -29.81 4.37 1.13
CA LYS A 60 -30.92 3.60 1.66
C LYS A 60 -32.22 4.32 1.34
N ASP A 61 -33.08 3.68 0.55
CA ASP A 61 -34.45 4.13 0.32
C ASP A 61 -35.26 3.87 1.60
N GLN A 62 -35.83 4.94 2.18
CA GLN A 62 -36.50 4.88 3.48
C GLN A 62 -37.90 4.25 3.41
N ASP A 63 -38.54 4.30 2.25
CA ASP A 63 -39.90 3.76 2.07
C ASP A 63 -39.86 2.25 1.88
N THR A 64 -38.88 1.77 1.12
CA THR A 64 -38.71 0.35 0.78
C THR A 64 -37.75 -0.40 1.70
N GLY A 65 -36.87 0.32 2.41
CA GLY A 65 -35.80 -0.26 3.20
C GLY A 65 -34.71 -0.95 2.36
N LYS A 66 -34.63 -0.67 1.06
CA LYS A 66 -33.61 -1.25 0.16
C LYS A 66 -32.46 -0.29 -0.09
N TRP A 67 -31.30 -0.85 -0.43
CA TRP A 67 -30.16 -0.10 -0.93
C TRP A 67 -30.33 0.14 -2.43
N VAL A 68 -30.33 1.40 -2.84
CA VAL A 68 -30.43 1.78 -4.25
C VAL A 68 -29.05 2.20 -4.75
N LEU A 69 -28.57 1.49 -5.76
CA LEU A 69 -27.31 1.76 -6.46
C LEU A 69 -27.62 2.54 -7.73
N THR A 70 -26.94 3.66 -7.95
CA THR A 70 -26.86 4.35 -9.24
C THR A 70 -25.58 3.90 -9.93
N LEU A 71 -25.74 3.33 -11.11
CA LEU A 71 -24.69 2.69 -11.88
C LEU A 71 -24.45 3.45 -13.19
N ARG A 72 -23.21 3.47 -13.63
CA ARG A 72 -22.79 4.12 -14.87
C ARG A 72 -21.87 3.20 -15.68
N LYS A 73 -22.12 3.10 -16.98
CA LYS A 73 -21.27 2.38 -17.93
C LYS A 73 -21.04 3.24 -19.18
N PRO A 74 -19.78 3.53 -19.54
CA PRO A 74 -19.48 4.17 -20.82
C PRO A 74 -19.96 3.33 -21.99
N LEU A 75 -20.55 3.98 -23.00
CA LEU A 75 -20.93 3.33 -24.25
C LEU A 75 -19.73 3.19 -25.19
N GLU A 76 -19.79 2.23 -26.11
CA GLU A 76 -18.72 1.95 -27.07
C GLU A 76 -18.40 3.13 -27.99
N ASN A 77 -19.33 4.07 -28.16
CA ASN A 77 -19.09 5.30 -28.93
C ASN A 77 -18.12 6.28 -28.27
N GLY A 78 -17.79 6.09 -26.99
CA GLY A 78 -16.82 6.89 -26.24
C GLY A 78 -17.28 8.32 -25.89
N SER A 79 -18.52 8.69 -26.19
CA SER A 79 -19.07 10.03 -25.95
C SER A 79 -20.25 10.05 -24.99
N GLU A 80 -20.88 8.91 -24.75
CA GLU A 80 -22.11 8.80 -23.95
C GLU A 80 -21.96 7.72 -22.87
N ASP A 81 -22.68 7.92 -21.78
CA ASP A 81 -22.74 6.98 -20.66
C ASP A 81 -24.17 6.46 -20.50
N ARG A 82 -24.32 5.15 -20.27
CA ARG A 82 -25.57 4.56 -19.79
C ARG A 82 -25.63 4.67 -18.28
N TRP A 83 -26.75 5.19 -17.79
CA TRP A 83 -27.06 5.29 -16.36
C TRP A 83 -28.32 4.49 -16.03
N TRP A 84 -28.32 3.79 -14.90
CA TRP A 84 -29.50 3.10 -14.39
C TRP A 84 -29.41 2.91 -12.88
N THR A 85 -30.52 2.50 -12.28
CA THR A 85 -30.57 2.17 -10.86
C THR A 85 -30.96 0.72 -10.63
N GLU A 86 -30.45 0.14 -9.56
CA GLU A 86 -30.81 -1.21 -9.09
C GLU A 86 -31.00 -1.18 -7.57
N ALA A 87 -31.97 -1.97 -7.08
CA ALA A 87 -32.30 -2.03 -5.66
C ALA A 87 -31.95 -3.40 -5.07
N PHE A 88 -31.26 -3.41 -3.93
CA PHE A 88 -30.76 -4.59 -3.26
C PHE A 88 -31.13 -4.60 -1.77
N ASP A 89 -31.30 -5.79 -1.21
CA ASP A 89 -31.58 -5.93 0.22
C ASP A 89 -30.32 -5.70 1.07
N ALA A 90 -29.13 -5.92 0.51
CA ALA A 90 -27.84 -5.75 1.16
C ALA A 90 -26.74 -5.33 0.17
N VAL A 91 -25.68 -4.69 0.68
CA VAL A 91 -24.52 -4.23 -0.10
C VAL A 91 -23.23 -4.68 0.58
N VAL A 92 -22.31 -5.25 -0.20
CA VAL A 92 -20.95 -5.60 0.24
C VAL A 92 -19.96 -4.69 -0.45
N VAL A 93 -19.32 -3.80 0.30
CA VAL A 93 -18.31 -2.86 -0.20
C VAL A 93 -16.94 -3.54 -0.20
N ALA A 94 -16.40 -3.75 -1.40
CA ALA A 94 -15.07 -4.33 -1.62
C ALA A 94 -14.20 -3.48 -2.57
N SER A 95 -14.44 -2.16 -2.62
CA SER A 95 -13.77 -1.22 -3.54
C SER A 95 -12.29 -0.95 -3.22
N GLY A 96 -11.79 -1.42 -2.08
CA GLY A 96 -10.46 -1.10 -1.57
C GLY A 96 -10.31 0.36 -1.13
N HIS A 97 -9.12 0.71 -0.61
CA HIS A 97 -8.82 2.04 -0.06
C HIS A 97 -7.41 2.56 -0.42
N TYR A 98 -6.80 2.00 -1.47
CA TYR A 98 -5.50 2.41 -2.00
C TYR A 98 -5.61 3.10 -3.37
N SER A 99 -6.68 3.89 -3.54
CA SER A 99 -6.98 4.57 -4.80
C SER A 99 -6.67 6.06 -4.76
N VAL A 100 -6.99 6.78 -3.68
CA VAL A 100 -6.78 8.23 -3.59
C VAL A 100 -5.46 8.51 -2.86
N PRO A 101 -4.41 9.04 -3.53
CA PRO A 101 -3.14 9.36 -2.88
C PRO A 101 -3.29 10.31 -1.71
N PHE A 102 -2.55 10.08 -0.63
CA PHE A 102 -2.39 11.08 0.43
C PHE A 102 -1.12 11.87 0.20
N ILE A 103 -1.24 13.17 -0.13
CA ILE A 103 -0.12 14.10 -0.23
C ILE A 103 -0.27 15.14 0.89
N PRO A 104 0.69 15.26 1.81
CA PRO A 104 0.58 16.22 2.91
C PRO A 104 0.64 17.65 2.38
N SER A 105 -0.19 18.52 2.94
CA SER A 105 -0.12 19.97 2.67
C SER A 105 1.28 20.47 3.03
N THR A 106 1.98 21.00 2.02
CA THR A 106 3.36 21.48 2.13
C THR A 106 3.44 22.84 1.44
N PRO A 107 3.81 23.92 2.14
CA PRO A 107 3.90 25.25 1.54
C PRO A 107 4.79 25.24 0.28
N GLY A 108 4.28 25.85 -0.80
CA GLY A 108 4.98 25.92 -2.09
C GLY A 108 4.90 24.67 -2.98
N LEU A 109 4.38 23.53 -2.49
CA LEU A 109 4.27 22.31 -3.30
C LEU A 109 3.35 22.47 -4.52
N ALA A 110 2.23 23.18 -4.35
CA ALA A 110 1.31 23.47 -5.45
C ALA A 110 1.97 24.34 -6.53
N ALA A 111 2.73 25.37 -6.12
CA ALA A 111 3.49 26.22 -7.04
C ALA A 111 4.57 25.43 -7.79
N LEU A 112 5.31 24.54 -7.11
CA LEU A 112 6.28 23.64 -7.76
C LEU A 112 5.59 22.78 -8.82
N SER A 113 4.45 22.15 -8.48
CA SER A 113 3.74 21.28 -9.41
C SER A 113 3.16 22.03 -10.62
N GLN A 114 2.82 23.30 -10.46
CA GLN A 114 2.34 24.16 -11.56
C GLN A 114 3.49 24.63 -12.45
N ASN A 115 4.59 25.10 -11.85
CA ASN A 115 5.77 25.57 -12.57
C ASN A 115 6.51 24.44 -13.30
N PHE A 116 6.50 23.24 -12.73
CA PHE A 116 7.20 22.06 -13.25
C PHE A 116 6.28 20.83 -13.26
N PRO A 117 5.34 20.71 -14.21
CA PRO A 117 4.44 19.57 -14.30
C PRO A 117 5.19 18.23 -14.37
N GLY A 118 4.76 17.25 -13.57
CA GLY A 118 5.38 15.93 -13.48
C GLY A 118 6.55 15.82 -12.50
N SER A 119 7.01 16.92 -11.90
CA SER A 119 8.05 16.91 -10.85
C SER A 119 7.54 16.34 -9.52
N VAL A 120 6.24 16.42 -9.25
CA VAL A 120 5.62 15.89 -8.03
C VAL A 120 4.82 14.63 -8.36
N LEU A 121 5.20 13.51 -7.74
CA LEU A 121 4.59 12.19 -7.97
C LEU A 121 4.15 11.56 -6.65
N HIS A 122 3.15 10.69 -6.71
CA HIS A 122 2.87 9.73 -5.64
C HIS A 122 3.36 8.33 -6.04
N SER A 123 3.61 7.45 -5.06
CA SER A 123 3.98 6.05 -5.29
C SER A 123 3.02 5.29 -6.22
N LYS A 124 1.74 5.71 -6.28
CA LYS A 124 0.74 5.21 -7.24
C LYS A 124 1.15 5.40 -8.71
N ALA A 125 1.90 6.46 -9.03
CA ALA A 125 2.38 6.78 -10.37
C ALA A 125 3.77 6.20 -10.68
N TRP A 126 4.51 5.76 -9.66
CA TRP A 126 5.83 5.15 -9.85
C TRP A 126 5.72 3.81 -10.60
N ARG A 127 6.68 3.53 -11.48
CA ARG A 127 6.71 2.29 -12.28
C ARG A 127 8.06 1.60 -12.30
N LYS A 128 9.14 2.34 -12.55
CA LYS A 128 10.48 1.79 -12.73
C LYS A 128 11.57 2.84 -12.41
N PRO A 129 12.74 2.41 -11.92
CA PRO A 129 13.80 3.33 -11.50
C PRO A 129 14.51 4.04 -12.67
N GLU A 130 14.51 3.47 -13.88
CA GLU A 130 15.25 4.00 -15.03
C GLU A 130 14.80 5.39 -15.47
N THR A 131 13.53 5.74 -15.22
CA THR A 131 12.97 7.07 -15.51
C THR A 131 13.72 8.19 -14.80
N TYR A 132 14.34 7.89 -13.65
CA TYR A 132 14.94 8.87 -12.76
C TYR A 132 16.49 8.89 -12.84
N ARG A 133 17.06 8.27 -13.89
CA ARG A 133 18.50 8.09 -13.99
C ARG A 133 19.25 9.42 -14.00
N GLY A 134 20.19 9.59 -13.09
CA GLY A 134 21.02 10.81 -12.98
C GLY A 134 20.24 12.07 -12.61
N LYS A 135 19.03 11.92 -12.03
CA LYS A 135 18.17 13.03 -11.60
C LYS A 135 18.28 13.23 -10.09
N ARG A 136 18.07 14.45 -9.62
CA ARG A 136 18.01 14.76 -8.19
C ARG A 136 16.62 14.46 -7.65
N VAL A 137 16.51 13.38 -6.89
CA VAL A 137 15.21 12.85 -6.42
C VAL A 137 15.09 12.90 -4.90
N ILE A 138 13.91 13.31 -4.43
CA ILE A 138 13.46 13.15 -3.05
C ILE A 138 12.39 12.06 -2.99
N VAL A 139 12.52 11.12 -2.05
CA VAL A 139 11.45 10.18 -1.67
C VAL A 139 10.93 10.56 -0.29
N VAL A 140 9.62 10.73 -0.14
CA VAL A 140 8.99 11.14 1.12
C VAL A 140 8.21 9.97 1.73
N GLY A 141 8.58 9.56 2.95
CA GLY A 141 7.85 8.53 3.71
C GLY A 141 8.68 7.29 4.04
N ALA A 142 8.36 6.64 5.16
CA ALA A 142 9.13 5.53 5.74
C ALA A 142 8.28 4.29 6.08
N SER A 143 7.11 4.15 5.43
CA SER A 143 6.22 2.98 5.58
C SER A 143 6.61 1.86 4.60
N ILE A 144 5.70 1.27 3.82
CA ILE A 144 6.01 0.16 2.90
C ILE A 144 6.62 0.66 1.58
N SER A 145 5.96 1.60 0.89
CA SER A 145 6.41 2.07 -0.44
C SER A 145 7.67 2.92 -0.40
N GLY A 146 7.81 3.75 0.64
CA GLY A 146 8.98 4.60 0.86
C GLY A 146 10.32 3.85 0.78
N PRO A 147 10.60 2.87 1.66
CA PRO A 147 11.84 2.11 1.63
C PRO A 147 12.04 1.30 0.33
N ASP A 148 10.98 0.76 -0.28
CA ASP A 148 11.11 0.05 -1.57
C ASP A 148 11.56 0.98 -2.69
N ILE A 149 10.90 2.13 -2.84
CA ILE A 149 11.24 3.12 -3.86
C ILE A 149 12.62 3.71 -3.57
N SER A 150 12.92 4.05 -2.32
CA SER A 150 14.22 4.59 -1.94
C SER A 150 15.36 3.61 -2.26
N TYR A 151 15.22 2.35 -1.87
CA TYR A 151 16.22 1.34 -2.17
C TYR A 151 16.35 1.06 -3.66
N ALA A 152 15.23 1.01 -4.40
CA ALA A 152 15.24 0.80 -5.85
C ALA A 152 15.90 1.94 -6.62
N LEU A 153 15.85 3.17 -6.09
CA LEU A 153 16.44 4.35 -6.72
C LEU A 153 17.89 4.62 -6.31
N ALA A 154 18.35 4.06 -5.19
CA ALA A 154 19.63 4.42 -4.55
C ALA A 154 20.86 4.30 -5.45
N ASP A 155 20.84 3.43 -6.46
CA ASP A 155 21.93 3.22 -7.42
C ASP A 155 21.63 3.79 -8.82
N PHE A 156 20.49 4.46 -9.00
CA PHE A 156 20.02 4.93 -10.31
C PHE A 156 20.04 6.46 -10.44
N VAL A 157 19.73 7.17 -9.36
CA VAL A 157 19.57 8.64 -9.35
C VAL A 157 20.92 9.36 -9.19
N GLU A 158 20.90 10.69 -9.21
CA GLU A 158 22.05 11.48 -8.76
C GLU A 158 22.33 11.17 -7.28
N ASN A 159 23.56 10.78 -6.96
CA ASN A 159 23.93 10.45 -5.58
C ASN A 159 24.25 11.72 -4.78
N PRO A 160 23.79 11.82 -3.51
CA PRO A 160 22.94 10.85 -2.82
C PRO A 160 21.46 11.00 -3.19
N LEU A 161 20.70 9.88 -3.13
CA LEU A 161 19.24 9.93 -3.07
C LEU A 161 18.81 10.57 -1.74
N HIS A 162 17.88 11.51 -1.77
CA HIS A 162 17.36 12.15 -0.57
C HIS A 162 16.07 11.47 -0.09
N SER A 163 16.08 10.87 1.10
CA SER A 163 14.88 10.23 1.68
C SER A 163 14.39 10.99 2.91
N VAL A 164 13.22 11.62 2.81
CA VAL A 164 12.59 12.36 3.91
C VAL A 164 11.88 11.39 4.85
N VAL A 165 12.35 11.31 6.09
CA VAL A 165 11.85 10.40 7.12
C VAL A 165 11.62 11.15 8.44
N ARG A 166 10.57 10.81 9.19
CA ARG A 166 10.21 11.45 10.46
C ARG A 166 10.72 10.69 11.69
N GLY A 167 11.79 9.91 11.54
CA GLY A 167 12.33 9.03 12.59
C GLY A 167 11.48 7.80 12.96
N LYS A 168 10.23 7.70 12.47
CA LYS A 168 9.37 6.52 12.62
C LYS A 168 9.39 5.66 11.36
N TYR A 169 9.85 4.43 11.50
CA TYR A 169 9.94 3.46 10.42
C TYR A 169 8.85 2.38 10.53
N HIS A 170 8.63 1.66 9.42
CA HIS A 170 7.71 0.54 9.40
C HIS A 170 8.13 -0.54 10.42
N PRO A 171 7.22 -1.04 11.28
CA PRO A 171 7.57 -1.94 12.39
C PRO A 171 8.20 -3.27 11.95
N TYR A 172 7.92 -3.75 10.74
CA TYR A 172 8.54 -4.98 10.23
C TYR A 172 9.92 -4.77 9.64
N PHE A 173 10.22 -3.57 9.16
CA PHE A 173 11.37 -3.33 8.27
C PHE A 173 12.42 -2.43 8.90
N PHE A 174 12.06 -1.67 9.93
CA PHE A 174 12.92 -0.65 10.54
C PHE A 174 13.55 0.24 9.45
N ASP A 175 14.81 0.62 9.63
CA ASP A 175 15.50 1.54 8.74
C ASP A 175 16.41 0.87 7.71
N TYR A 176 16.39 -0.48 7.60
CA TYR A 176 17.38 -1.23 6.82
C TYR A 176 17.49 -0.79 5.35
N ALA A 177 16.38 -0.46 4.71
CA ALA A 177 16.41 0.06 3.33
C ALA A 177 17.14 1.42 3.23
N PHE A 178 17.05 2.26 4.26
CA PHE A 178 17.66 3.58 4.33
C PHE A 178 19.10 3.55 4.85
N GLN A 179 19.68 2.37 5.09
CA GLN A 179 21.10 2.21 5.46
C GLN A 179 22.02 2.06 4.23
N HIS A 180 21.45 2.09 3.02
CA HIS A 180 22.20 2.10 1.77
C HIS A 180 23.10 3.34 1.72
N PRO A 181 24.40 3.23 1.36
CA PRO A 181 25.34 4.34 1.46
C PRO A 181 25.03 5.52 0.51
N ASN A 182 24.35 5.26 -0.61
CA ASN A 182 23.86 6.31 -1.51
C ASN A 182 22.55 6.98 -1.06
N ILE A 183 21.99 6.64 0.11
CA ILE A 183 20.78 7.28 0.63
C ILE A 183 21.14 8.23 1.76
N LEU A 184 20.81 9.50 1.57
CA LEU A 184 20.86 10.52 2.60
C LEU A 184 19.47 10.71 3.22
N ARG A 185 19.33 10.40 4.51
CA ARG A 185 18.11 10.67 5.27
C ARG A 185 17.98 12.16 5.52
N ARG A 186 16.80 12.72 5.28
CA ARG A 186 16.48 14.14 5.46
C ARG A 186 15.37 14.32 6.49
N PRO A 187 15.37 15.42 7.26
CA PRO A 187 14.23 15.78 8.10
C PRO A 187 13.01 16.14 7.25
N PRO A 188 11.85 16.38 7.88
CA PRO A 188 10.65 16.80 7.15
C PRO A 188 10.88 18.08 6.34
N ILE A 189 10.10 18.22 5.27
CA ILE A 189 10.10 19.40 4.42
C ILE A 189 9.34 20.50 5.15
N SER A 190 9.95 21.68 5.31
CA SER A 190 9.30 22.85 5.88
C SER A 190 8.49 23.61 4.83
N HIS A 191 9.11 23.86 3.67
CA HIS A 191 8.49 24.53 2.53
C HIS A 191 9.31 24.30 1.25
N ILE A 192 8.74 24.71 0.12
CA ILE A 192 9.36 24.61 -1.20
C ILE A 192 9.31 26.00 -1.84
N THR A 193 10.41 26.41 -2.47
CA THR A 193 10.45 27.60 -3.34
C THR A 193 10.66 27.17 -4.78
N SER A 194 9.94 27.80 -5.69
CA SER A 194 10.03 27.49 -7.11
C SER A 194 9.73 28.70 -7.98
N ASN A 195 10.52 28.90 -9.02
CA ASN A 195 10.30 29.95 -10.01
C ASN A 195 10.77 29.43 -11.39
N ILE A 196 9.91 29.56 -12.40
CA ILE A 196 10.17 29.06 -13.74
C ILE A 196 11.21 29.91 -14.49
N GLU A 197 11.30 31.21 -14.21
CA GLU A 197 12.18 32.14 -14.92
C GLU A 197 13.67 31.88 -14.68
N ASN A 198 14.00 31.36 -13.50
CA ASN A 198 15.36 31.06 -13.07
C ASN A 198 15.60 29.55 -12.81
N ASP A 199 14.68 28.68 -13.24
CA ASP A 199 14.69 27.23 -13.00
C ASP A 199 14.86 26.87 -11.50
N GLU A 200 14.34 27.70 -10.59
CA GLU A 200 14.40 27.43 -9.15
C GLU A 200 13.47 26.28 -8.78
N ARG A 201 14.06 25.26 -8.14
CA ARG A 201 13.38 24.08 -7.61
C ARG A 201 14.04 23.70 -6.29
N THR A 202 13.73 24.44 -5.22
CA THR A 202 14.43 24.31 -3.94
C THR A 202 13.51 23.78 -2.85
N VAL A 203 13.94 22.70 -2.20
CA VAL A 203 13.24 22.11 -1.06
C VAL A 203 13.98 22.47 0.21
N HIS A 204 13.28 23.08 1.17
CA HIS A 204 13.80 23.48 2.46
C HIS A 204 13.32 22.50 3.54
N PHE A 205 14.22 22.09 4.42
CA PHE A 205 13.93 21.13 5.48
C PHE A 205 13.75 21.83 6.84
N GLU A 206 13.16 21.14 7.81
CA GLU A 206 12.92 21.68 9.16
C GLU A 206 14.20 21.94 9.97
N ASP A 207 15.33 21.32 9.61
CA ASP A 207 16.63 21.55 10.24
C ASP A 207 17.37 22.79 9.71
N GLY A 208 16.74 23.56 8.80
CA GLY A 208 17.32 24.72 8.15
C GLY A 208 18.20 24.40 6.94
N THR A 209 18.45 23.12 6.62
CA THR A 209 19.15 22.75 5.38
C THR A 209 18.22 22.87 4.16
N LYS A 210 18.81 23.00 2.97
CA LYS A 210 18.06 23.04 1.70
C LYS A 210 18.68 22.13 0.65
N LEU A 211 17.88 21.76 -0.35
CA LEU A 211 18.30 21.05 -1.56
C LEU A 211 17.78 21.79 -2.78
N GLU A 212 18.68 22.30 -3.59
CA GLU A 212 18.37 23.03 -4.83
C GLU A 212 18.24 22.08 -6.03
N LYS A 213 17.71 22.56 -7.15
CA LYS A 213 17.61 21.84 -8.44
C LYS A 213 16.97 20.45 -8.31
N VAL A 214 15.91 20.33 -7.51
CA VAL A 214 15.19 19.06 -7.34
C VAL A 214 14.40 18.74 -8.60
N ASP A 215 14.67 17.59 -9.21
CA ASP A 215 13.95 17.13 -10.41
C ASP A 215 12.63 16.46 -10.06
N TYR A 216 12.62 15.62 -9.01
CA TYR A 216 11.44 14.86 -8.62
C TYR A 216 11.26 14.77 -7.11
N ILE A 217 10.00 14.86 -6.67
CA ILE A 217 9.54 14.49 -5.32
C ILE A 217 8.55 13.35 -5.46
N ILE A 218 8.87 12.19 -4.88
CA ILE A 218 8.04 10.98 -4.91
C ILE A 218 7.48 10.72 -3.51
N PHE A 219 6.18 10.90 -3.36
CA PHE A 219 5.45 10.68 -2.12
C PHE A 219 5.10 9.19 -1.94
N GLY A 220 5.74 8.54 -0.97
CA GLY A 220 5.40 7.22 -0.43
C GLY A 220 4.56 7.32 0.85
N THR A 221 3.64 8.29 0.90
CA THR A 221 2.90 8.72 2.09
C THR A 221 1.55 8.04 2.29
N GLY A 222 1.22 7.05 1.45
CA GLY A 222 0.01 6.24 1.58
C GLY A 222 -1.20 6.84 0.89
N TYR A 223 -2.39 6.45 1.33
CA TYR A 223 -3.64 6.76 0.66
C TYR A 223 -4.68 7.27 1.66
N SER A 224 -5.63 8.03 1.15
CA SER A 224 -6.80 8.50 1.90
C SER A 224 -7.97 7.54 1.72
N TRP A 225 -8.64 7.21 2.83
CA TRP A 225 -9.91 6.50 2.83
C TRP A 225 -10.97 7.37 2.15
N THR A 226 -11.68 6.81 1.17
CA THR A 226 -12.77 7.50 0.46
C THR A 226 -13.89 6.52 0.14
N LEU A 227 -15.13 7.00 0.19
CA LEU A 227 -16.32 6.29 -0.22
C LEU A 227 -17.20 7.25 -1.04
N HIS A 228 -16.71 7.69 -2.20
CA HIS A 228 -17.39 8.72 -3.01
C HIS A 228 -18.85 8.35 -3.36
N PHE A 229 -19.14 7.05 -3.51
CA PHE A 229 -20.47 6.52 -3.78
C PHE A 229 -21.37 6.39 -2.53
N LEU A 230 -20.87 6.62 -1.31
CA LEU A 230 -21.65 6.63 -0.06
C LEU A 230 -21.39 7.95 0.69
N PRO A 231 -21.90 9.10 0.21
CA PRO A 231 -21.49 10.42 0.68
C PRO A 231 -21.76 10.65 2.17
N GLU A 232 -22.90 10.18 2.69
CA GLU A 232 -23.24 10.29 4.12
C GLU A 232 -22.21 9.55 4.98
N LEU A 233 -21.92 8.29 4.65
CA LEU A 233 -20.94 7.49 5.37
C LEU A 233 -19.51 8.03 5.19
N ALA A 234 -19.19 8.53 3.99
CA ALA A 234 -17.90 9.14 3.69
C ALA A 234 -17.60 10.35 4.58
N SER A 235 -18.63 11.14 4.92
CA SER A 235 -18.48 12.29 5.81
C SER A 235 -18.05 11.92 7.24
N THR A 236 -18.25 10.67 7.64
CA THR A 236 -17.87 10.18 8.98
C THR A 236 -16.41 9.73 9.06
N ILE A 237 -15.75 9.53 7.91
CA ILE A 237 -14.36 9.09 7.84
C ILE A 237 -13.47 10.10 8.56
N ARG A 238 -12.65 9.59 9.49
CA ARG A 238 -11.68 10.40 10.23
C ARG A 238 -10.45 9.59 10.54
N ASN A 239 -9.33 10.27 10.75
CA ASN A 239 -8.05 9.65 11.09
C ASN A 239 -7.63 8.49 10.15
N ASN A 240 -8.06 8.60 8.88
CA ASN A 240 -7.85 7.64 7.81
C ASN A 240 -8.42 6.22 8.08
N ARG A 241 -9.58 6.16 8.75
CA ARG A 241 -10.39 4.94 8.89
C ARG A 241 -11.89 5.26 8.82
N LEU A 242 -12.69 4.22 8.56
CA LEU A 242 -14.13 4.27 8.71
C LEU A 242 -14.54 3.90 10.16
N PRO A 243 -15.27 4.77 10.89
CA PRO A 243 -15.85 4.45 12.19
C PRO A 243 -17.04 3.49 12.13
N ASN A 244 -17.43 2.95 13.29
CA ASN A 244 -18.66 2.17 13.45
C ASN A 244 -18.70 0.91 12.56
N LEU A 245 -17.53 0.33 12.27
CA LEU A 245 -17.39 -0.86 11.45
C LEU A 245 -16.99 -2.05 12.32
N TYR A 246 -17.98 -2.74 12.89
CA TYR A 246 -17.78 -3.87 13.80
C TYR A 246 -16.99 -4.99 13.12
N GLN A 247 -15.92 -5.45 13.77
CA GLN A 247 -14.96 -6.42 13.25
C GLN A 247 -14.34 -6.04 11.89
N HIS A 248 -14.41 -4.75 11.52
CA HIS A 248 -14.03 -4.23 10.21
C HIS A 248 -14.88 -4.79 9.05
N ILE A 249 -16.10 -5.25 9.35
CA ILE A 249 -17.03 -5.88 8.40
C ILE A 249 -18.41 -5.22 8.41
N PHE A 250 -19.05 -5.12 9.57
CA PHE A 250 -20.48 -4.74 9.64
C PHE A 250 -20.62 -3.28 10.04
N TRP A 251 -21.32 -2.47 9.23
CA TRP A 251 -21.68 -1.12 9.65
C TRP A 251 -22.75 -1.22 10.75
N ARG A 252 -22.50 -0.64 11.93
CA ARG A 252 -23.31 -0.91 13.13
C ARG A 252 -24.74 -0.36 13.02
N GLU A 253 -24.92 0.68 12.24
CA GLU A 253 -26.19 1.39 12.03
C GLU A 253 -27.14 0.60 11.14
N ASP A 254 -26.61 -0.07 10.10
CA ASP A 254 -27.34 -1.02 9.27
C ASP A 254 -26.38 -2.13 8.80
N PRO A 255 -26.40 -3.33 9.43
CA PRO A 255 -25.46 -4.41 9.10
C PRO A 255 -25.74 -5.08 7.75
N THR A 256 -26.79 -4.66 7.02
CA THR A 256 -26.98 -5.03 5.61
C THR A 256 -25.99 -4.29 4.69
N LEU A 257 -25.32 -3.24 5.17
CA LEU A 257 -24.11 -2.67 4.58
C LEU A 257 -22.87 -3.28 5.23
N THR A 258 -22.12 -4.05 4.46
CA THR A 258 -20.91 -4.74 4.93
C THR A 258 -19.69 -4.36 4.11
N PHE A 259 -18.51 -4.61 4.66
CA PHE A 259 -17.22 -4.31 4.07
C PHE A 259 -16.33 -5.54 4.09
N VAL A 260 -15.58 -5.75 3.01
CA VAL A 260 -14.50 -6.75 2.96
C VAL A 260 -13.21 -6.02 2.59
N GLY A 261 -12.18 -6.19 3.42
CA GLY A 261 -10.87 -5.58 3.25
C GLY A 261 -10.72 -4.16 3.76
N ALA A 262 -11.61 -3.70 4.66
CA ALA A 262 -11.49 -2.43 5.38
C ALA A 262 -10.44 -2.48 6.52
N LEU A 263 -9.26 -3.03 6.22
CA LEU A 263 -8.17 -3.30 7.16
C LEU A 263 -6.84 -2.73 6.65
N ALA A 264 -5.94 -2.37 7.56
CA ALA A 264 -4.55 -2.13 7.20
C ALA A 264 -3.88 -3.47 6.80
N ALA A 265 -2.95 -3.41 5.85
CA ALA A 265 -2.36 -4.59 5.21
C ALA A 265 -1.82 -5.65 6.20
N GLY A 266 -2.12 -6.92 5.92
CA GLY A 266 -1.63 -8.10 6.66
C GLY A 266 -2.52 -9.31 6.39
N PHE A 267 -1.95 -10.46 6.01
CA PHE A 267 -2.71 -11.66 5.62
C PHE A 267 -3.81 -11.45 4.56
N THR A 268 -3.68 -10.44 3.70
CA THR A 268 -4.68 -9.91 2.75
C THR A 268 -5.71 -10.91 2.23
N PHE A 269 -5.39 -11.83 1.31
CA PHE A 269 -6.41 -12.75 0.76
C PHE A 269 -7.03 -13.66 1.83
N LYS A 270 -6.22 -14.12 2.78
CA LYS A 270 -6.70 -15.00 3.86
C LYS A 270 -7.70 -14.27 4.76
N VAL A 271 -7.43 -13.01 5.11
CA VAL A 271 -8.38 -12.20 5.89
C VAL A 271 -9.66 -11.95 5.10
N PHE A 272 -9.55 -11.65 3.81
CA PHE A 272 -10.72 -11.40 2.95
C PHE A 272 -11.66 -12.60 2.91
N GLU A 273 -11.13 -13.83 2.88
CA GLU A 273 -11.95 -15.03 2.95
C GLU A 273 -12.70 -15.16 4.28
N TRP A 274 -12.06 -14.86 5.41
CA TRP A 274 -12.71 -14.93 6.72
C TRP A 274 -13.84 -13.90 6.82
N GLN A 275 -13.56 -12.67 6.40
CA GLN A 275 -14.55 -11.58 6.38
C GLN A 275 -15.71 -11.92 5.44
N ALA A 276 -15.42 -12.40 4.23
CA ALA A 276 -16.44 -12.76 3.25
C ALA A 276 -17.33 -13.93 3.71
N VAL A 277 -16.76 -14.95 4.35
CA VAL A 277 -17.54 -16.08 4.89
C VAL A 277 -18.45 -15.62 6.03
N LEU A 278 -17.95 -14.78 6.93
CA LEU A 278 -18.76 -14.25 8.04
C LEU A 278 -19.90 -13.36 7.51
N ALA A 279 -19.59 -12.42 6.60
CA ALA A 279 -20.59 -11.56 5.97
C ALA A 279 -21.65 -12.37 5.21
N ALA A 280 -21.24 -13.34 4.38
CA ALA A 280 -22.17 -14.18 3.63
C ALA A 280 -23.10 -14.99 4.53
N ARG A 281 -22.61 -15.51 5.66
CA ARG A 281 -23.45 -16.26 6.62
C ARG A 281 -24.45 -15.36 7.35
N PHE A 282 -24.04 -14.17 7.72
CA PHE A 282 -24.94 -13.17 8.30
C PHE A 282 -26.05 -12.79 7.31
N LEU A 283 -25.67 -12.41 6.09
CA LEU A 283 -26.63 -12.01 5.05
C LEU A 283 -27.57 -13.15 4.63
N ALA A 284 -27.13 -14.41 4.77
CA ALA A 284 -27.98 -15.58 4.56
C ALA A 284 -28.84 -15.97 5.77
N GLY A 285 -28.85 -15.17 6.85
CA GLY A 285 -29.62 -15.44 8.07
C GLY A 285 -29.16 -16.66 8.87
N ARG A 286 -27.93 -17.14 8.65
CA ARG A 286 -27.39 -18.36 9.28
C ARG A 286 -26.73 -18.11 10.62
N ILE A 287 -26.43 -16.86 10.92
CA ILE A 287 -25.88 -16.40 12.18
C ILE A 287 -26.54 -15.08 12.56
N THR A 288 -26.42 -14.72 13.84
CA THR A 288 -26.78 -13.39 14.34
C THR A 288 -25.53 -12.67 14.82
N LEU A 289 -25.54 -11.34 14.76
CA LEU A 289 -24.51 -10.52 15.38
C LEU A 289 -24.74 -10.39 16.88
N PRO A 290 -23.68 -10.13 17.67
CA PRO A 290 -23.82 -9.75 19.08
C PRO A 290 -24.58 -8.42 19.24
N SER A 291 -24.93 -8.09 20.48
CA SER A 291 -25.75 -6.90 20.78
C SER A 291 -25.07 -5.60 20.32
N ALA A 292 -25.86 -4.54 20.13
CA ALA A 292 -25.31 -3.23 19.77
C ALA A 292 -24.31 -2.70 20.82
N GLU A 293 -24.54 -2.99 22.11
CA GLU A 293 -23.61 -2.64 23.19
C GLU A 293 -22.29 -3.41 23.07
N GLU A 294 -22.34 -4.71 22.77
CA GLU A 294 -21.13 -5.53 22.59
C GLU A 294 -20.31 -5.07 21.37
N GLN A 295 -20.98 -4.72 20.27
CA GLN A 295 -20.33 -4.19 19.07
C GLN A 295 -19.69 -2.83 19.33
N LYS A 296 -20.36 -1.95 20.08
CA LYS A 296 -19.80 -0.65 20.50
C LYS A 296 -18.61 -0.85 21.42
N LYS A 297 -18.73 -1.73 22.40
CA LYS A 297 -17.65 -2.06 23.35
C LYS A 297 -16.41 -2.56 22.62
N TRP A 298 -16.56 -3.39 21.59
CA TRP A 298 -15.43 -3.82 20.76
C TRP A 298 -14.68 -2.64 20.11
N GLU A 299 -15.40 -1.64 19.60
CA GLU A 299 -14.77 -0.46 19.01
C GLU A 299 -14.06 0.39 20.08
N ASP A 300 -14.72 0.64 21.21
CA ASP A 300 -14.16 1.41 22.33
C ASP A 300 -12.88 0.76 22.88
N ASP A 301 -12.92 -0.56 23.15
CA ASP A 301 -11.77 -1.33 23.67
C ASP A 301 -10.60 -1.29 22.67
N ARG A 302 -10.90 -1.40 21.37
CA ARG A 302 -9.87 -1.36 20.32
C ARG A 302 -9.29 0.04 20.12
N ILE A 303 -10.09 1.10 20.26
CA ILE A 303 -9.58 2.49 20.30
C ILE A 303 -8.67 2.69 21.51
N ALA A 304 -9.05 2.19 22.69
CA ALA A 304 -8.21 2.28 23.89
C ALA A 304 -6.86 1.55 23.70
N LEU A 305 -6.86 0.41 22.99
CA LEU A 305 -5.66 -0.39 22.75
C LEU A 305 -4.77 0.14 21.61
N LYS A 306 -5.35 0.50 20.46
CA LYS A 306 -4.63 0.81 19.21
C LYS A 306 -4.71 2.28 18.78
N GLY A 307 -5.51 3.10 19.47
CA GLY A 307 -5.79 4.48 19.12
C GLY A 307 -6.82 4.62 18.00
N ASP A 308 -7.34 5.83 17.84
CA ASP A 308 -8.35 6.16 16.81
C ASP A 308 -7.67 6.59 15.49
N GLY A 309 -7.02 5.66 14.78
CA GLY A 309 -6.38 5.94 13.49
C GLY A 309 -6.00 4.68 12.71
N VAL A 310 -5.10 4.78 11.74
CA VAL A 310 -4.67 3.62 10.92
C VAL A 310 -4.29 2.36 11.74
N PRO A 311 -3.60 2.46 12.90
CA PRO A 311 -3.31 1.27 13.71
C PRO A 311 -4.55 0.53 14.23
N PHE A 312 -5.71 1.19 14.36
CA PHE A 312 -7.00 0.55 14.71
C PHE A 312 -7.35 -0.59 13.75
N THR A 313 -7.11 -0.39 12.46
CA THR A 313 -7.45 -1.35 11.41
C THR A 313 -6.34 -2.37 11.18
N ALA A 314 -5.24 -2.31 11.93
CA ALA A 314 -4.16 -3.29 11.83
C ALA A 314 -4.45 -4.53 12.69
N LEU A 315 -4.30 -5.70 12.07
CA LEU A 315 -4.40 -6.97 12.80
C LEU A 315 -3.15 -7.29 13.61
N TYR A 316 -1.99 -6.76 13.23
CA TYR A 316 -0.75 -6.99 13.97
C TYR A 316 -0.82 -6.44 15.41
N PRO A 317 -0.25 -7.15 16.40
CA PRO A 317 0.36 -8.48 16.31
C PRO A 317 -0.63 -9.66 16.42
N ASP A 318 -1.90 -9.36 16.70
CA ASP A 318 -2.98 -10.26 17.15
C ASP A 318 -3.70 -11.02 16.01
N PHE A 319 -2.94 -11.53 15.02
CA PHE A 319 -3.53 -12.22 13.88
C PHE A 319 -4.36 -13.43 14.29
N GLU A 320 -3.82 -14.29 15.16
CA GLU A 320 -4.49 -15.51 15.61
C GLU A 320 -5.83 -15.20 16.26
N GLU A 321 -5.86 -14.23 17.19
CA GLU A 321 -7.08 -13.80 17.87
C GLU A 321 -8.15 -13.35 16.87
N TYR A 322 -7.80 -12.52 15.89
CA TYR A 322 -8.76 -12.07 14.89
C TYR A 322 -9.29 -13.23 14.05
N PHE A 323 -8.40 -14.08 13.52
CA PHE A 323 -8.80 -15.22 12.68
C PHE A 323 -9.69 -16.21 13.44
N GLN A 324 -9.39 -16.48 14.72
CA GLN A 324 -10.19 -17.36 15.55
C GLN A 324 -11.54 -16.71 15.92
N THR A 325 -11.56 -15.42 16.24
CA THR A 325 -12.80 -14.68 16.52
C THR A 325 -13.75 -14.73 15.33
N ILE A 326 -13.30 -14.36 14.14
CA ILE A 326 -14.13 -14.39 12.93
C ILE A 326 -14.57 -15.81 12.59
N ARG A 327 -13.69 -16.81 12.76
CA ARG A 327 -14.03 -18.23 12.57
C ARG A 327 -15.14 -18.68 13.53
N GLN A 328 -15.02 -18.35 14.81
CA GLN A 328 -16.00 -18.72 15.84
C GLN A 328 -17.35 -18.07 15.57
N MET A 329 -17.37 -16.77 15.28
CA MET A 329 -18.58 -16.05 14.90
C MET A 329 -19.25 -16.65 13.66
N ALA A 330 -18.44 -17.05 12.67
CA ALA A 330 -18.97 -17.62 11.44
C ALA A 330 -19.50 -19.05 11.63
N GLY A 331 -19.03 -19.80 12.63
CA GLY A 331 -19.41 -21.20 12.85
C GLY A 331 -18.98 -22.17 11.74
N GLU A 332 -19.51 -23.38 11.78
CA GLU A 332 -19.34 -24.40 10.72
C GLU A 332 -20.53 -24.36 9.74
N PRO A 333 -20.35 -24.79 8.47
CA PRO A 333 -21.48 -24.91 7.55
C PRO A 333 -22.45 -26.00 8.02
N THR A 334 -23.74 -25.68 8.14
CA THR A 334 -24.77 -26.57 8.73
C THR A 334 -25.61 -27.34 7.70
N ASP A 335 -25.63 -26.91 6.44
CA ASP A 335 -26.47 -27.46 5.35
C ASP A 335 -25.64 -27.93 4.14
N GLY A 336 -24.34 -28.15 4.34
CA GLY A 336 -23.40 -28.49 3.26
C GLY A 336 -23.08 -27.31 2.32
N LYS A 337 -23.59 -26.09 2.58
CA LYS A 337 -23.28 -24.90 1.78
C LYS A 337 -22.31 -23.97 2.51
N GLY A 338 -21.42 -23.34 1.74
CA GLY A 338 -20.41 -22.40 2.24
C GLY A 338 -19.11 -23.07 2.68
N ARG A 339 -18.09 -22.26 2.95
CA ARG A 339 -16.75 -22.74 3.30
C ARG A 339 -16.61 -22.98 4.81
N SER A 340 -15.96 -24.06 5.21
CA SER A 340 -15.41 -24.17 6.57
C SER A 340 -14.11 -23.34 6.64
N LEU A 341 -13.97 -22.56 7.71
CA LEU A 341 -12.77 -21.76 7.94
C LEU A 341 -11.79 -22.59 8.78
N PRO A 342 -10.57 -22.88 8.29
CA PRO A 342 -9.61 -23.63 9.07
C PRO A 342 -9.18 -22.85 10.32
N ARG A 343 -8.65 -23.55 11.33
CA ARG A 343 -8.06 -22.88 12.50
C ARG A 343 -6.80 -22.12 12.08
N PHE A 344 -6.48 -21.06 12.79
CA PHE A 344 -5.20 -20.38 12.60
C PHE A 344 -4.06 -21.35 12.96
N GLU A 345 -3.05 -21.42 12.11
CA GLU A 345 -1.88 -22.27 12.32
C GLU A 345 -0.63 -21.41 12.53
N LYS A 346 0.20 -21.77 13.51
CA LYS A 346 1.40 -21.00 13.88
C LYS A 346 2.33 -20.74 12.69
N TRP A 347 2.49 -21.72 11.79
CA TRP A 347 3.33 -21.58 10.61
C TRP A 347 2.86 -20.48 9.64
N TRP A 348 1.58 -20.05 9.69
CA TRP A 348 1.11 -18.90 8.91
C TRP A 348 1.86 -17.64 9.34
N ARG A 349 1.93 -17.40 10.65
CA ARG A 349 2.68 -16.26 11.22
C ARG A 349 4.17 -16.39 10.94
N GLU A 350 4.74 -17.56 11.16
CA GLU A 350 6.17 -17.78 10.89
C GLU A 350 6.51 -17.56 9.41
N GLY A 351 5.66 -18.01 8.49
CA GLY A 351 5.84 -17.80 7.05
C GLY A 351 5.74 -16.31 6.66
N PHE A 352 4.81 -15.58 7.28
CA PHE A 352 4.71 -14.13 7.14
C PHE A 352 6.00 -13.45 7.61
N ASP A 353 6.47 -13.76 8.82
CA ASP A 353 7.69 -13.17 9.38
C ASP A 353 8.95 -13.54 8.58
N ARG A 354 9.08 -14.80 8.16
CA ARG A 354 10.18 -15.25 7.27
C ARG A 354 10.20 -14.48 5.94
N GLY A 355 9.03 -14.16 5.39
CA GLY A 355 8.94 -13.29 4.22
C GLY A 355 9.54 -11.90 4.47
N HIS A 356 9.18 -11.27 5.59
CA HIS A 356 9.74 -9.96 5.98
C HIS A 356 11.26 -10.03 6.17
N LEU A 357 11.76 -11.07 6.83
CA LEU A 357 13.19 -11.30 7.03
C LEU A 357 13.94 -11.45 5.69
N LYS A 358 13.40 -12.19 4.70
CA LYS A 358 14.00 -12.29 3.36
C LYS A 358 14.10 -10.95 2.64
N ARG A 359 13.15 -10.03 2.87
CA ARG A 359 13.20 -8.66 2.33
C ARG A 359 14.25 -7.81 3.05
N ILE A 360 14.34 -7.90 4.37
CA ILE A 360 15.39 -7.22 5.16
C ILE A 360 16.78 -7.69 4.75
N GLU A 361 16.96 -9.00 4.60
CA GLU A 361 18.24 -9.59 4.23
C GLU A 361 18.69 -9.15 2.84
N MET A 362 17.76 -9.05 1.88
CA MET A 362 18.02 -8.48 0.56
C MET A 362 18.60 -7.06 0.67
N TRP A 363 17.98 -6.18 1.47
CA TRP A 363 18.49 -4.83 1.68
C TRP A 363 19.87 -4.82 2.34
N LYS A 364 20.06 -5.59 3.42
CA LYS A 364 21.36 -5.71 4.10
C LYS A 364 22.48 -6.11 3.13
N ARG A 365 22.25 -7.17 2.33
CA ARG A 365 23.23 -7.64 1.34
C ARG A 365 23.55 -6.58 0.29
N GLY A 366 22.54 -5.86 -0.22
CA GLY A 366 22.81 -4.83 -1.23
C GLY A 366 23.46 -3.58 -0.64
N ASN A 367 23.12 -3.17 0.59
CA ASN A 367 23.81 -2.08 1.28
C ASN A 367 25.30 -2.39 1.44
N GLU A 368 25.62 -3.63 1.82
CA GLU A 368 27.01 -4.06 1.98
C GLU A 368 27.76 -4.10 0.65
N LYS A 369 27.14 -4.66 -0.39
CA LYS A 369 27.70 -4.63 -1.75
C LYS A 369 27.97 -3.21 -2.25
N ALA A 370 27.08 -2.27 -1.94
CA ALA A 370 27.25 -0.88 -2.31
C ALA A 370 28.41 -0.21 -1.56
N ARG A 371 28.62 -0.51 -0.26
CA ARG A 371 29.78 -0.01 0.50
C ARG A 371 31.09 -0.51 -0.08
N ILE A 372 31.20 -1.81 -0.31
CA ILE A 372 32.39 -2.42 -0.91
C ILE A 372 32.70 -1.81 -2.29
N ARG A 373 31.68 -1.54 -3.10
CA ARG A 373 31.84 -0.89 -4.42
C ARG A 373 32.39 0.53 -4.25
N MET A 374 31.83 1.32 -3.33
CA MET A 374 32.29 2.69 -3.08
C MET A 374 33.72 2.76 -2.53
N GLU A 375 34.10 1.82 -1.65
CA GLU A 375 35.47 1.70 -1.14
C GLU A 375 36.45 1.43 -2.29
N LYS A 376 36.13 0.48 -3.18
CA LYS A 376 36.94 0.18 -4.37
C LYS A 376 37.04 1.36 -5.33
N ASP A 377 35.93 2.06 -5.59
CA ASP A 377 35.92 3.23 -6.45
C ASP A 377 36.77 4.37 -5.86
N HIS A 378 36.74 4.53 -4.53
CA HIS A 378 37.59 5.48 -3.81
C HIS A 378 39.08 5.11 -3.89
N GLU A 379 39.44 3.85 -3.63
CA GLU A 379 40.81 3.36 -3.77
C GLU A 379 41.34 3.51 -5.20
N ALA A 380 40.53 3.18 -6.20
CA ALA A 380 40.88 3.35 -7.61
C ALA A 380 41.09 4.84 -7.97
N SER A 381 40.27 5.74 -7.43
CA SER A 381 40.45 7.19 -7.61
C SER A 381 41.76 7.68 -6.99
N LEU A 382 42.14 7.19 -5.82
CA LEU A 382 43.40 7.55 -5.15
C LEU A 382 44.63 7.03 -5.92
N MET A 383 44.56 5.80 -6.44
CA MET A 383 45.64 5.20 -7.25
C MET A 383 45.73 5.81 -8.67
N GLY A 384 44.62 6.28 -9.25
CA GLY A 384 44.62 6.97 -10.54
C GLY A 384 45.25 8.37 -10.50
N THR A 385 45.26 9.02 -9.33
CA THR A 385 45.86 10.35 -9.13
C THR A 385 47.37 10.35 -8.89
N THR A 386 48.00 9.21 -8.59
CA THR A 386 49.45 9.12 -8.28
C THR A 386 50.35 8.92 -9.51
N SER A 387 49.81 8.87 -10.73
CA SER A 387 50.60 8.75 -11.97
C SER A 387 50.92 10.07 -12.67
N ALA A 388 50.68 11.22 -12.03
CA ALA A 388 50.95 12.54 -12.61
C ALA A 388 52.01 13.33 -11.83
N THR A 389 53.16 12.72 -11.55
CA THR A 389 54.39 13.47 -11.22
C THR A 389 55.58 12.54 -11.30
N LEU A 390 56.39 12.69 -12.36
CA LEU A 390 57.85 12.50 -12.41
C LEU A 390 58.29 12.53 -13.89
N LEU A 391 58.49 13.73 -14.42
CA LEU A 391 59.39 13.94 -15.56
C LEU A 391 60.55 14.80 -15.02
N PRO A 392 61.80 14.28 -14.99
CA PRO A 392 62.94 15.07 -14.57
C PRO A 392 63.27 16.12 -15.64
N ALA A 393 63.59 17.32 -15.19
CA ALA A 393 64.26 18.34 -15.97
C ALA A 393 65.69 17.90 -16.34
N ALA A 394 66.24 18.54 -17.39
CA ALA A 394 67.60 18.48 -17.97
C ALA A 394 67.65 17.70 -19.32
N LEU A 395 68.25 18.18 -20.42
CA LEU A 395 69.33 19.16 -20.63
C LEU A 395 69.26 19.74 -22.05
N GLN A 396 69.83 20.94 -22.20
CA GLN A 396 70.14 21.65 -23.45
C GLN A 396 71.08 20.85 -24.38
N ALA A 397 70.87 20.97 -25.70
CA ALA A 397 71.87 21.36 -26.70
C ALA A 397 71.17 21.62 -28.05
#